data_AF-A0A6H5KGM9-F1
#
_entry.id   AF-A0A6H5KGM9-F1
#
_cell.length_a   1.000
_cell.length_b   1.000
_cell.length_c   1.000
_cell.angle_alpha   90.00
_cell.angle_beta   90.00
_cell.angle_gamma   90.00
#
_symmetry.space_group_name_H-M   'P 1'
#
loop_
_entity.id
_entity.type
_entity.pdbx_description
1 polymer ?
#
loop_
_entity_poly.entity_id
_entity_poly.type
_entity_poly.pdbx_seq_one_letter_code
_entity_poly.pdbx_strand_id
1 'polypeptide(L)'
;MDEGRKVISDDFARQLSPETALPVAAIKTLIGVIRRSTNTTIRGMEAELKDAIQLMEDKMETPDNSRSTISLTSGCQLFLRHVSRFVAESVGEEGFDESCKQQLLHRGERFAEVSETSREQIARLGHNFVRDGTVVLTHGYSRCALHLLLMAAETKHFSVLVAEGRPDGAGFKAAAALSKVGVPVTVVLDSAVGYHMEVADLCVTGAEGVLENGGIVNKVGTFQMAVLAKAYNVPFYVAAESYKFARLFPLDQRDLPKGKTPRAPFAAPEGTPESVATFSPSVDYTSAEYITLLFTDLGVLTPSAVSDELIRLYGEA
;
A
#
# COMPACT_ATOMS: atom_id res chain seq x y z
N MET A 1 17.53 -4.24 27.34
CA MET A 1 16.26 -3.95 26.63
C MET A 1 16.37 -2.75 25.71
N ASP A 2 17.06 -1.66 26.08
CA ASP A 2 17.14 -0.44 25.25
C ASP A 2 18.05 -0.56 24.00
N GLU A 3 19.11 -1.37 24.08
CA GLU A 3 20.08 -1.54 22.99
C GLU A 3 19.51 -2.34 21.80
N GLY A 4 18.75 -3.41 22.07
CA GLY A 4 18.07 -4.19 21.02
C GLY A 4 16.98 -3.40 20.29
N ARG A 5 16.27 -2.50 20.98
CA ARG A 5 15.26 -1.61 20.39
C ARG A 5 15.89 -0.58 19.45
N LYS A 6 17.06 -0.03 19.81
CA LYS A 6 17.82 0.89 18.94
C LYS A 6 18.29 0.19 17.66
N VAL A 7 18.80 -1.04 17.77
CA VAL A 7 19.25 -1.82 16.59
C VAL A 7 18.11 -2.05 15.60
N ILE A 8 16.90 -2.40 16.07
CA ILE A 8 15.74 -2.60 15.19
C ILE A 8 15.34 -1.30 14.48
N SER A 9 15.32 -0.19 15.23
CA SER A 9 15.02 1.13 14.70
C SER A 9 16.03 1.58 13.63
N ASP A 10 17.32 1.33 13.87
CA ASP A 10 18.40 1.70 12.97
C ASP A 10 18.41 0.81 11.72
N ASP A 11 18.18 -0.49 11.86
CA ASP A 11 18.05 -1.41 10.73
C ASP A 11 16.87 -1.03 9.84
N PHE A 12 15.72 -0.71 10.44
CA PHE A 12 14.56 -0.26 9.68
C PHE A 12 14.85 1.05 8.92
N ALA A 13 15.56 1.99 9.55
CA ALA A 13 16.00 3.24 8.90
C ALA A 13 16.95 2.97 7.71
N ARG A 14 17.85 1.99 7.83
CA ARG A 14 18.76 1.60 6.74
C ARG A 14 18.04 0.95 5.57
N GLN A 15 16.97 0.19 5.83
CA GLN A 15 16.19 -0.49 4.80
C GLN A 15 15.19 0.43 4.08
N LEU A 16 14.89 1.59 4.67
CA LEU A 16 14.03 2.62 4.06
C LEU A 16 14.76 3.30 2.89
N SER A 17 14.59 2.75 1.70
CA SER A 17 15.00 3.40 0.45
C SER A 17 13.80 4.03 -0.27
N PRO A 18 14.01 5.03 -1.16
CA PRO A 18 12.94 5.60 -1.97
C PRO A 18 12.22 4.58 -2.87
N GLU A 19 12.96 3.56 -3.31
CA GLU A 19 12.50 2.53 -4.23
C GLU A 19 11.82 1.36 -3.51
N THR A 20 12.22 1.06 -2.27
CA THR A 20 11.70 -0.07 -1.50
C THR A 20 10.31 0.25 -0.95
N ALA A 21 9.38 -0.71 -1.02
CA ALA A 21 8.09 -0.57 -0.36
C ALA A 21 8.24 -0.63 1.16
N LEU A 22 7.46 0.17 1.89
CA LEU A 22 7.50 0.21 3.36
C LEU A 22 7.33 -1.19 4.00
N PRO A 23 6.39 -2.04 3.52
CA PRO A 23 6.23 -3.38 4.08
C PRO A 23 7.43 -4.29 3.82
N VAL A 24 8.07 -4.18 2.64
CA VAL A 24 9.27 -4.93 2.29
C VAL A 24 10.45 -4.55 3.18
N ALA A 25 10.62 -3.26 3.49
CA ALA A 25 11.64 -2.81 4.43
C ALA A 25 11.39 -3.38 5.85
N ALA A 26 10.13 -3.45 6.28
CA ALA A 26 9.75 -4.02 7.56
C ALA A 26 10.02 -5.53 7.62
N ILE A 27 9.64 -6.27 6.57
CA ILE A 27 9.92 -7.71 6.44
C ILE A 27 11.43 -7.98 6.54
N LYS A 28 12.27 -7.22 5.82
CA LYS A 28 13.74 -7.35 5.90
C LYS A 28 14.26 -7.09 7.31
N THR A 29 13.63 -6.16 8.03
CA THR A 29 13.99 -5.86 9.42
C THR A 29 13.60 -7.03 10.34
N LEU A 30 12.42 -7.61 10.15
CA LEU A 30 11.97 -8.79 10.91
C LEU A 30 12.84 -10.02 10.66
N ILE A 31 13.31 -10.24 9.42
CA ILE A 31 14.29 -11.30 9.11
C ILE A 31 15.59 -11.05 9.90
N GLY A 32 16.05 -9.80 10.00
CA GLY A 32 17.19 -9.41 10.83
C GLY A 32 16.97 -9.70 12.32
N VAL A 33 15.75 -9.51 12.83
CA VAL A 33 15.37 -9.87 14.21
C VAL A 33 15.45 -11.38 14.41
N ILE A 34 14.86 -12.18 13.51
CA ILE A 34 14.92 -13.65 13.57
C ILE A 34 16.38 -14.12 13.60
N ARG A 35 17.24 -13.54 12.76
CA ARG A 35 18.66 -13.91 12.69
C ARG A 35 19.39 -13.70 14.02
N ARG A 36 19.09 -12.60 14.74
CA ARG A 36 19.70 -12.24 16.02
C ARG A 36 19.04 -12.89 17.24
N SER A 37 17.82 -13.39 17.10
CA SER A 37 17.07 -13.96 18.22
C SER A 37 17.81 -15.16 18.82
N THR A 38 17.90 -15.18 20.15
CA THR A 38 18.44 -16.29 20.95
C THR A 38 17.33 -17.18 21.52
N ASN A 39 16.08 -16.89 21.20
CA ASN A 39 14.93 -17.62 21.71
C ASN A 39 14.86 -19.03 21.11
N THR A 40 14.76 -20.03 21.98
CA THR A 40 14.60 -21.45 21.61
C THR A 40 13.13 -21.90 21.58
N THR A 41 12.20 -20.97 21.78
CA THR A 41 10.76 -21.27 21.76
C THR A 41 10.05 -20.41 20.74
N ILE A 42 9.08 -21.01 20.05
CA ILE A 42 8.28 -20.31 19.04
C ILE A 42 7.52 -19.14 19.64
N ARG A 43 6.88 -19.34 20.80
CA ARG A 43 6.13 -18.28 21.49
C ARG A 43 7.02 -17.10 21.85
N GLY A 44 8.27 -17.36 22.25
CA GLY A 44 9.25 -16.30 22.51
C GLY A 44 9.61 -15.52 21.25
N MET A 45 9.85 -16.22 20.14
CA MET A 45 10.13 -15.59 18.85
C MET A 45 8.93 -14.78 18.30
N GLU A 46 7.71 -15.30 18.40
CA GLU A 46 6.50 -14.56 18.01
C GLU A 46 6.29 -13.29 18.85
N ALA A 47 6.58 -13.36 20.16
CA ALA A 47 6.51 -12.18 21.03
C ALA A 47 7.56 -11.12 20.63
N GLU A 48 8.79 -11.54 20.35
CA GLU A 48 9.87 -10.65 19.90
C GLU A 48 9.54 -9.97 18.56
N LEU A 49 8.94 -10.71 17.63
CA LEU A 49 8.48 -10.15 16.35
C LEU A 49 7.33 -9.16 16.54
N LYS A 50 6.35 -9.46 17.41
CA LYS A 50 5.26 -8.53 17.74
C LYS A 50 5.78 -7.24 18.38
N ASP A 51 6.74 -7.36 19.30
CA ASP A 51 7.39 -6.19 19.92
C ASP A 51 8.14 -5.35 18.86
N ALA A 52 8.84 -6.00 17.92
CA ALA A 52 9.52 -5.31 16.83
C ALA A 52 8.54 -4.57 15.90
N ILE A 53 7.37 -5.15 15.62
CA ILE A 53 6.32 -4.53 14.80
C ILE A 53 5.79 -3.27 15.48
N GLN A 54 5.45 -3.35 16.77
CA GLN A 54 4.96 -2.20 17.53
C GLN A 54 5.96 -1.04 17.52
N LEU A 55 7.26 -1.34 17.64
CA LEU A 55 8.32 -0.34 17.58
C LEU A 55 8.42 0.34 16.21
N MET A 56 8.25 -0.42 15.12
CA MET A 56 8.25 0.14 13.76
C MET A 56 7.02 1.01 13.51
N GLU A 57 5.86 0.60 14.01
CA GLU A 57 4.61 1.37 13.93
C GLU A 57 4.72 2.68 14.71
N ASP A 58 5.18 2.65 15.96
CA ASP A 58 5.35 3.84 16.79
C ASP A 58 6.34 4.85 16.18
N LYS A 59 7.39 4.37 15.49
CA LYS A 59 8.35 5.23 14.78
C LYS A 59 7.75 5.92 13.55
N MET A 60 6.75 5.30 12.92
CA MET A 60 6.09 5.83 11.73
C MET A 60 4.95 6.81 12.07
N GLU A 61 4.40 6.76 13.28
CA GLU A 61 3.33 7.66 13.75
C GLU A 61 3.81 9.08 14.15
N THR A 62 5.01 9.50 13.72
CA THR A 62 5.55 10.83 14.07
C THR A 62 4.77 11.97 13.38
N PRO A 63 4.70 13.17 13.99
CA PRO A 63 3.89 14.29 13.48
C PRO A 63 4.24 14.72 12.05
N ASP A 64 5.51 14.55 11.65
CA ASP A 64 6.02 14.97 10.35
C ASP A 64 5.77 13.94 9.23
N ASN A 65 5.39 12.70 9.57
CA ASN A 65 5.27 11.61 8.61
C ASN A 65 3.82 11.11 8.51
N SER A 66 3.02 11.80 7.70
CA SER A 66 1.58 11.50 7.51
C SER A 66 1.27 10.27 6.64
N ARG A 67 2.15 9.27 6.59
CA ARG A 67 1.91 8.02 5.84
C ARG A 67 1.02 7.08 6.64
N SER A 68 0.09 6.38 6.00
CA SER A 68 -0.68 5.37 6.73
C SER A 68 0.22 4.21 7.15
N THR A 69 0.05 3.79 8.40
CA THR A 69 0.67 2.59 8.96
C THR A 69 -0.03 1.31 8.48
N ILE A 70 -1.17 1.41 7.82
CA ILE A 70 -1.98 0.26 7.37
C ILE A 70 -1.18 -0.69 6.47
N SER A 71 -0.39 -0.13 5.54
CA SER A 71 0.48 -0.93 4.67
C SER A 71 1.55 -1.69 5.48
N LEU A 72 2.14 -1.03 6.47
CA LEU A 72 3.16 -1.61 7.35
C LEU A 72 2.56 -2.72 8.21
N THR A 73 1.43 -2.44 8.88
CA THR A 73 0.73 -3.38 9.75
C THR A 73 0.30 -4.63 8.97
N SER A 74 -0.31 -4.47 7.79
CA SER A 74 -0.75 -5.60 6.96
C SER A 74 0.41 -6.49 6.50
N GLY A 75 1.50 -5.90 5.98
CA GLY A 75 2.66 -6.69 5.56
C GLY A 75 3.35 -7.41 6.73
N CYS A 76 3.44 -6.76 7.90
CA CYS A 76 3.95 -7.38 9.12
C CYS A 76 3.06 -8.52 9.62
N GLN A 77 1.73 -8.35 9.58
CA GLN A 77 0.78 -9.40 9.98
C GLN A 77 0.82 -10.60 9.03
N LEU A 78 0.92 -10.37 7.72
CA LEU A 78 1.10 -11.44 6.74
C LEU A 78 2.42 -12.19 6.97
N PHE A 79 3.50 -11.47 7.27
CA PHE A 79 4.78 -12.08 7.61
C PHE A 79 4.68 -12.92 8.89
N LEU A 80 4.08 -12.40 9.95
CA LEU A 80 3.82 -13.17 11.18
C LEU A 80 3.00 -14.43 10.89
N ARG A 81 1.97 -14.33 10.05
CA ARG A 81 1.17 -15.49 9.66
C ARG A 81 1.98 -16.51 8.89
N HIS A 82 2.84 -16.06 7.99
CA HIS A 82 3.77 -16.92 7.25
C HIS A 82 4.73 -17.67 8.20
N VAL A 83 5.24 -16.97 9.22
CA VAL A 83 6.07 -17.55 10.29
C VAL A 83 5.27 -18.58 11.10
N SER A 84 4.08 -18.23 11.60
CA SER A 84 3.24 -19.14 12.40
C SER A 84 2.77 -20.36 11.62
N ARG A 85 2.51 -20.22 10.31
CA ARG A 85 2.17 -21.35 9.42
C ARG A 85 3.35 -22.30 9.27
N PHE A 86 4.55 -21.78 9.01
CA PHE A 86 5.75 -22.62 8.93
C PHE A 86 5.94 -23.42 10.22
N VAL A 87 5.77 -22.77 11.36
CA VAL A 87 5.82 -23.46 12.65
C VAL A 87 4.80 -24.59 12.72
N ALA A 88 3.54 -24.35 12.35
CA ALA A 88 2.51 -25.39 12.41
C ALA A 88 2.81 -26.59 11.48
N GLU A 89 3.45 -26.35 10.33
CA GLU A 89 3.83 -27.40 9.37
C GLU A 89 5.10 -28.17 9.78
N SER A 90 6.08 -27.48 10.37
CA SER A 90 7.41 -28.03 10.64
C SER A 90 7.58 -28.55 12.07
N VAL A 91 6.81 -28.04 13.02
CA VAL A 91 6.89 -28.44 14.43
C VAL A 91 5.90 -29.57 14.68
N GLY A 92 6.35 -30.79 14.37
CA GLY A 92 5.83 -31.99 15.04
C GLY A 92 6.31 -32.06 16.50
N GLU A 93 6.37 -33.25 17.09
CA GLU A 93 6.83 -33.46 18.49
C GLU A 93 8.29 -33.05 18.76
N GLU A 94 9.08 -32.72 17.72
CA GLU A 94 10.47 -32.27 17.82
C GLU A 94 10.53 -30.74 17.95
N GLY A 95 11.12 -30.25 19.05
CA GLY A 95 11.15 -28.83 19.40
C GLY A 95 11.86 -27.92 18.40
N PHE A 96 11.79 -26.60 18.66
CA PHE A 96 12.40 -25.58 17.80
C PHE A 96 13.93 -25.65 17.83
N ASP A 97 14.53 -26.10 16.72
CA ASP A 97 15.96 -26.26 16.54
C ASP A 97 16.57 -25.18 15.60
N GLU A 98 17.90 -25.17 15.48
CA GLU A 98 18.59 -24.26 14.56
C GLU A 98 18.24 -24.52 13.08
N SER A 99 17.85 -25.75 12.72
CA SER A 99 17.38 -26.08 11.37
C SER A 99 16.08 -25.35 11.05
N CYS A 100 15.10 -25.36 11.97
CA CYS A 100 13.85 -24.61 11.86
C CYS A 100 14.12 -23.11 11.69
N LYS A 101 15.09 -22.56 12.43
CA LYS A 101 15.48 -21.16 12.31
C LYS A 101 16.05 -20.84 10.92
N GLN A 102 16.92 -21.68 10.36
CA GLN A 102 17.46 -21.51 9.01
C GLN A 102 16.38 -21.60 7.93
N GLN A 103 15.46 -22.56 8.06
CA GLN A 103 14.33 -22.69 7.13
C GLN A 103 13.40 -21.47 7.19
N LEU A 104 13.15 -20.93 8.38
CA LEU A 104 12.36 -19.72 8.55
C LEU A 104 13.01 -18.51 7.90
N LEU A 105 14.34 -18.35 8.06
CA LEU A 105 15.09 -17.30 7.39
C LEU A 105 15.00 -17.42 5.87
N HIS A 106 15.20 -18.63 5.33
CA HIS A 106 15.10 -18.88 3.89
C HIS A 106 13.70 -18.55 3.33
N ARG A 107 12.64 -18.96 4.04
CA ARG A 107 11.26 -18.62 3.66
C ARG A 107 10.99 -17.12 3.75
N GLY A 108 11.49 -16.45 4.79
CA GLY A 108 11.38 -15.01 4.95
C GLY A 108 12.08 -14.23 3.83
N GLU A 109 13.29 -14.65 3.45
CA GLU A 109 14.03 -14.07 2.31
C GLU A 109 13.26 -14.24 1.01
N ARG A 110 12.72 -15.44 0.75
CA ARG A 110 11.85 -15.69 -0.41
C ARG A 110 10.59 -14.81 -0.40
N PHE A 111 9.96 -14.58 0.75
CA PHE A 111 8.81 -13.68 0.87
C PHE A 111 9.18 -12.22 0.52
N ALA A 112 10.36 -11.76 0.94
CA ALA A 112 10.86 -10.44 0.59
C ALA A 112 11.16 -10.32 -0.92
N GLU A 113 11.80 -11.32 -1.52
CA GLU A 113 12.09 -11.38 -2.97
C GLU A 113 10.81 -11.33 -3.81
N VAL A 114 9.82 -12.17 -3.49
CA VAL A 114 8.53 -12.18 -4.19
C VAL A 114 7.87 -10.81 -4.09
N SER A 115 7.86 -10.21 -2.89
CA SER A 115 7.28 -8.89 -2.64
C SER A 115 7.96 -7.77 -3.45
N GLU A 116 9.26 -7.88 -3.74
CA GLU A 116 9.96 -6.90 -4.59
C GLU A 116 9.51 -7.00 -6.05
N THR A 117 9.26 -8.21 -6.54
CA THR A 117 8.83 -8.47 -7.93
C THR A 117 7.34 -8.23 -8.17
N SER A 118 6.50 -8.15 -7.12
CA SER A 118 5.04 -7.97 -7.24
C SER A 118 4.64 -6.78 -8.10
N ARG A 119 5.38 -5.66 -8.01
CA ARG A 119 5.08 -4.44 -8.81
C ARG A 119 5.25 -4.64 -10.30
N GLU A 120 6.21 -5.47 -10.71
CA GLU A 120 6.44 -5.78 -12.12
C GLU A 120 5.34 -6.71 -12.64
N GLN A 121 4.95 -7.71 -11.84
CA GLN A 121 3.85 -8.61 -12.18
C GLN A 121 2.52 -7.86 -12.35
N ILE A 122 2.21 -6.93 -11.45
CA ILE A 122 1.02 -6.08 -11.54
C ILE A 122 1.04 -5.24 -12.83
N ALA A 123 2.17 -4.65 -13.18
CA ALA A 123 2.30 -3.87 -14.42
C ALA A 123 2.08 -4.77 -15.67
N ARG A 124 2.68 -5.96 -15.69
CA ARG A 124 2.52 -6.96 -16.77
C ARG A 124 1.09 -7.46 -16.94
N LEU A 125 0.27 -7.46 -15.89
CA LEU A 125 -1.15 -7.81 -15.97
C LEU A 125 -1.99 -6.60 -16.39
N GLY A 126 -1.76 -5.45 -15.74
CA GLY A 126 -2.59 -4.27 -15.87
C GLY A 126 -2.39 -3.48 -17.17
N HIS A 127 -1.20 -3.53 -17.79
CA HIS A 127 -0.94 -2.73 -19.00
C HIS A 127 -1.87 -3.07 -20.17
N ASN A 128 -2.46 -4.28 -20.20
CA ASN A 128 -3.40 -4.71 -21.24
C ASN A 128 -4.79 -4.05 -21.15
N PHE A 129 -5.13 -3.46 -19.99
CA PHE A 129 -6.39 -2.74 -19.79
C PHE A 129 -6.34 -1.31 -20.34
N VAL A 130 -5.16 -0.73 -20.48
CA VAL A 130 -4.96 0.53 -21.20
C VAL A 130 -4.99 0.22 -22.69
N ARG A 131 -5.73 1.00 -23.49
CA ARG A 131 -5.83 0.82 -24.95
C ARG A 131 -5.23 2.03 -25.66
N ASP A 132 -4.99 1.86 -26.95
CA ASP A 132 -4.53 2.95 -27.79
C ASP A 132 -5.63 4.03 -27.90
N GLY A 133 -5.24 5.30 -27.79
CA GLY A 133 -6.12 6.46 -27.83
C GLY A 133 -6.91 6.74 -26.54
N THR A 134 -6.73 5.95 -25.46
CA THR A 134 -7.48 6.19 -24.22
C THR A 134 -6.98 7.38 -23.42
N VAL A 135 -7.86 8.02 -22.67
CA VAL A 135 -7.53 9.03 -21.66
C VAL A 135 -7.62 8.38 -20.28
N VAL A 136 -6.48 8.30 -19.59
CA VAL A 136 -6.39 7.71 -18.26
C VAL A 136 -6.40 8.79 -17.20
N LEU A 137 -7.27 8.70 -16.20
CA LEU A 137 -7.26 9.57 -15.03
C LEU A 137 -6.59 8.87 -13.84
N THR A 138 -5.68 9.56 -13.15
CA THR A 138 -5.05 9.05 -11.92
C THR A 138 -4.95 10.12 -10.84
N HIS A 139 -4.81 9.69 -9.58
CA HIS A 139 -4.80 10.56 -8.41
C HIS A 139 -3.47 10.49 -7.66
N GLY A 140 -2.79 11.63 -7.54
CA GLY A 140 -1.55 11.76 -6.80
C GLY A 140 -0.40 10.90 -7.37
N TYR A 141 0.39 10.28 -6.48
CA TYR A 141 1.52 9.44 -6.86
C TYR A 141 1.39 8.05 -6.24
N SER A 142 1.26 7.04 -7.10
CA SER A 142 1.34 5.63 -6.73
C SER A 142 2.40 4.94 -7.56
N ARG A 143 3.32 4.23 -6.89
CA ARG A 143 4.37 3.46 -7.56
C ARG A 143 3.81 2.37 -8.46
N CYS A 144 2.75 1.66 -8.02
CA CYS A 144 2.16 0.56 -8.78
C CYS A 144 1.39 1.06 -10.00
N ALA A 145 0.56 2.11 -9.81
CA ALA A 145 -0.19 2.70 -10.91
C ALA A 145 0.77 3.35 -11.93
N LEU A 146 1.79 4.07 -11.46
CA LEU A 146 2.81 4.65 -12.34
C LEU A 146 3.56 3.57 -13.12
N HIS A 147 4.00 2.48 -12.47
CA HIS A 147 4.73 1.42 -13.15
C HIS A 147 3.88 0.72 -14.23
N LEU A 148 2.59 0.50 -13.95
CA LEU A 148 1.62 0.01 -14.92
C LEU A 148 1.52 0.94 -16.14
N LEU A 149 1.39 2.25 -15.92
CA LEU A 149 1.30 3.23 -17.00
C LEU A 149 2.60 3.35 -17.79
N LEU A 150 3.77 3.31 -17.13
CA LEU A 150 5.07 3.32 -17.81
C LEU A 150 5.23 2.09 -18.72
N MET A 151 4.85 0.90 -18.24
CA MET A 151 4.87 -0.32 -19.05
C MET A 151 3.84 -0.28 -20.20
N ALA A 152 2.67 0.33 -19.98
CA ALA A 152 1.70 0.55 -21.04
C ALA A 152 2.27 1.48 -22.14
N ALA A 153 3.03 2.52 -21.76
CA ALA A 153 3.59 3.51 -22.68
C ALA A 153 4.64 2.94 -23.64
N GLU A 154 5.26 1.81 -23.30
CA GLU A 154 6.20 1.12 -24.20
C GLU A 154 5.49 0.57 -25.46
N THR A 155 4.19 0.27 -25.37
CA THR A 155 3.45 -0.45 -26.41
C THR A 155 2.21 0.31 -26.93
N LYS A 156 1.75 1.34 -26.25
CA LYS A 156 0.47 2.01 -26.52
C LYS A 156 0.60 3.52 -26.44
N HIS A 157 -0.17 4.25 -27.24
CA HIS A 157 -0.26 5.70 -27.19
C HIS A 157 -1.55 6.11 -26.50
N PHE A 158 -1.43 6.77 -25.35
CA PHE A 158 -2.57 7.24 -24.54
C PHE A 158 -2.18 8.54 -23.87
N SER A 159 -3.17 9.27 -23.34
CA SER A 159 -2.92 10.48 -22.55
C SER A 159 -3.30 10.26 -21.09
N VAL A 160 -2.69 11.03 -20.19
CA VAL A 160 -2.93 10.89 -18.75
C VAL A 160 -3.32 12.23 -18.14
N LEU A 161 -4.44 12.23 -17.43
CA LEU A 161 -4.85 13.29 -16.53
C LEU A 161 -4.43 12.90 -15.12
N VAL A 162 -3.71 13.78 -14.43
CA VAL A 162 -3.21 13.54 -13.07
C VAL A 162 -3.80 14.58 -12.14
N ALA A 163 -4.62 14.18 -11.18
CA ALA A 163 -5.03 15.07 -10.10
C ALA A 163 -3.82 15.40 -9.21
N GLU A 164 -3.65 16.68 -8.89
CA GLU A 164 -2.47 17.19 -8.17
C GLU A 164 -2.22 16.50 -6.82
N GLY A 165 -3.29 16.09 -6.12
CA GLY A 165 -3.24 15.35 -4.86
C GLY A 165 -2.74 16.22 -3.70
N ARG A 166 -3.45 17.28 -3.35
CA ARG A 166 -3.18 18.05 -2.13
C ARG A 166 -3.29 17.13 -0.89
N PRO A 167 -2.52 17.40 0.20
CA PRO A 167 -1.71 18.59 0.45
C PRO A 167 -0.27 18.55 -0.09
N ASP A 168 0.29 17.37 -0.38
CA ASP A 168 1.72 17.21 -0.74
C ASP A 168 2.04 17.52 -2.23
N GLY A 169 1.02 17.65 -3.10
CA GLY A 169 1.19 17.88 -4.54
C GLY A 169 1.86 16.71 -5.29
N ALA A 170 1.74 15.47 -4.80
CA ALA A 170 2.46 14.33 -5.35
C ALA A 170 2.10 14.02 -6.81
N GLY A 171 0.96 14.47 -7.33
CA GLY A 171 0.58 14.32 -8.74
C GLY A 171 1.61 14.90 -9.71
N PHE A 172 2.27 16.02 -9.36
CA PHE A 172 3.34 16.59 -10.18
C PHE A 172 4.53 15.63 -10.35
N LYS A 173 4.83 14.81 -9.35
CA LYS A 173 5.88 13.78 -9.42
C LYS A 173 5.49 12.67 -10.40
N ALA A 174 4.24 12.22 -10.37
CA ALA A 174 3.74 11.22 -11.33
C ALA A 174 3.76 11.77 -12.76
N ALA A 175 3.31 13.01 -12.94
CA ALA A 175 3.31 13.68 -14.23
C ALA A 175 4.72 13.86 -14.81
N ALA A 176 5.69 14.27 -13.98
CA ALA A 176 7.08 14.39 -14.40
C ALA A 176 7.69 13.03 -14.82
N ALA A 177 7.32 11.94 -14.16
CA ALA A 177 7.82 10.61 -14.52
C ALA A 177 7.25 10.12 -15.87
N LEU A 178 5.95 10.32 -16.11
CA LEU A 178 5.29 9.95 -17.36
C LEU A 178 5.73 10.83 -18.54
N SER A 179 5.90 12.13 -18.30
CA SER A 179 6.37 13.08 -19.32
C SER A 179 7.78 12.74 -19.82
N LYS A 180 8.66 12.21 -18.97
CA LYS A 180 10.01 11.74 -19.39
C LYS A 180 9.98 10.62 -20.42
N VAL A 181 8.92 9.80 -20.45
CA VAL A 181 8.74 8.69 -21.40
C VAL A 181 7.96 9.16 -22.64
N GLY A 182 7.60 10.44 -22.72
CA GLY A 182 6.89 11.00 -23.88
C GLY A 182 5.38 10.81 -23.85
N VAL A 183 4.81 10.38 -22.71
CA VAL A 183 3.35 10.31 -22.55
C VAL A 183 2.78 11.74 -22.42
N PRO A 184 1.75 12.12 -23.18
CA PRO A 184 1.04 13.38 -22.99
C PRO A 184 0.35 13.40 -21.63
N VAL A 185 0.79 14.29 -20.73
CA VAL A 185 0.26 14.38 -19.36
C VAL A 185 -0.25 15.79 -19.08
N THR A 186 -1.42 15.90 -18.47
CA THR A 186 -1.96 17.16 -17.94
C THR A 186 -2.25 16.99 -16.46
N VAL A 187 -1.72 17.91 -15.64
CA VAL A 187 -2.07 17.98 -14.21
C VAL A 187 -3.35 18.79 -14.06
N VAL A 188 -4.32 18.24 -13.32
CA VAL A 188 -5.62 18.86 -13.07
C VAL A 188 -5.77 19.15 -11.57
N LEU A 189 -6.55 20.17 -11.23
CA LEU A 189 -6.91 20.46 -9.84
C LEU A 189 -7.75 19.33 -9.27
N ASP A 190 -7.61 19.05 -7.98
CA ASP A 190 -8.41 18.02 -7.30
C ASP A 190 -9.93 18.32 -7.41
N SER A 191 -10.31 19.60 -7.42
CA SER A 191 -11.70 20.06 -7.62
C SER A 191 -12.19 19.98 -9.07
N ALA A 192 -11.28 19.88 -10.04
CA ALA A 192 -11.61 19.82 -11.47
C ALA A 192 -11.75 18.37 -11.98
N VAL A 193 -11.58 17.36 -11.12
CA VAL A 193 -11.71 15.94 -11.48
C VAL A 193 -13.08 15.65 -12.11
N GLY A 194 -14.16 16.22 -11.56
CA GLY A 194 -15.50 16.03 -12.11
C GLY A 194 -15.69 16.60 -13.52
N TYR A 195 -15.03 17.71 -13.83
CA TYR A 195 -15.05 18.32 -15.17
C TYR A 195 -14.34 17.45 -16.20
N HIS A 196 -13.23 16.83 -15.80
CA HIS A 196 -12.43 15.98 -16.68
C HIS A 196 -12.92 14.52 -16.75
N MET A 197 -13.89 14.13 -15.92
CA MET A 197 -14.40 12.75 -15.93
C MET A 197 -15.15 12.42 -17.24
N GLU A 198 -15.77 13.41 -17.89
CA GLU A 198 -16.46 13.22 -19.18
C GLU A 198 -15.53 12.79 -20.32
N VAL A 199 -14.25 13.17 -20.25
CA VAL A 199 -13.25 12.83 -21.27
C VAL A 199 -12.40 11.63 -20.87
N ALA A 200 -12.53 11.12 -19.64
CA ALA A 200 -11.73 10.02 -19.14
C ALA A 200 -12.36 8.67 -19.54
N ASP A 201 -11.55 7.78 -20.12
CA ASP A 201 -12.00 6.44 -20.51
C ASP A 201 -11.83 5.41 -19.39
N LEU A 202 -10.84 5.63 -18.51
CA LEU A 202 -10.59 4.77 -17.36
C LEU A 202 -9.89 5.56 -16.24
N CYS A 203 -10.16 5.17 -15.00
CA CYS A 203 -9.44 5.65 -13.83
C CYS A 203 -8.51 4.56 -13.30
N VAL A 204 -7.27 4.93 -12.95
CA VAL A 204 -6.34 4.01 -12.28
C VAL A 204 -5.66 4.69 -11.09
N THR A 205 -5.64 4.00 -9.95
CA THR A 205 -4.97 4.49 -8.74
C THR A 205 -4.19 3.38 -8.04
N GLY A 206 -3.41 3.75 -7.03
CA GLY A 206 -2.84 2.80 -6.08
C GLY A 206 -3.73 2.54 -4.89
N ALA A 207 -3.26 1.66 -4.00
CA ALA A 207 -3.76 1.58 -2.64
C ALA A 207 -2.60 1.54 -1.64
N GLU A 208 -2.85 2.08 -0.45
CA GLU A 208 -2.00 1.87 0.72
C GLU A 208 -2.43 0.61 1.48
N GLY A 209 -3.72 0.27 1.47
CA GLY A 209 -4.26 -0.98 2.00
C GLY A 209 -5.46 -1.46 1.20
N VAL A 210 -5.62 -2.77 1.07
CA VAL A 210 -6.82 -3.42 0.53
C VAL A 210 -7.52 -4.11 1.70
N LEU A 211 -8.82 -3.90 1.83
CA LEU A 211 -9.61 -4.27 3.01
C LEU A 211 -10.41 -5.55 2.77
N GLU A 212 -10.99 -6.08 3.84
CA GLU A 212 -11.65 -7.40 3.82
C GLU A 212 -12.90 -7.46 2.95
N ASN A 213 -13.60 -6.34 2.80
CA ASN A 213 -14.73 -6.21 1.87
C ASN A 213 -14.33 -5.90 0.42
N GLY A 214 -13.03 -5.88 0.09
CA GLY A 214 -12.53 -5.50 -1.22
C GLY A 214 -12.46 -3.98 -1.46
N GLY A 215 -12.80 -3.17 -0.45
CA GLY A 215 -12.55 -1.74 -0.46
C GLY A 215 -11.07 -1.42 -0.29
N ILE A 216 -10.70 -0.15 -0.52
CA ILE A 216 -9.31 0.28 -0.44
C ILE A 216 -9.15 1.46 0.51
N VAL A 217 -7.96 1.56 1.10
CA VAL A 217 -7.49 2.76 1.77
C VAL A 217 -6.38 3.35 0.93
N ASN A 218 -6.54 4.61 0.54
CA ASN A 218 -5.52 5.33 -0.21
C ASN A 218 -5.56 6.80 0.19
N LYS A 219 -4.69 7.59 -0.42
CA LYS A 219 -4.64 9.03 -0.19
C LYS A 219 -6.00 9.72 -0.40
N VAL A 220 -6.28 10.72 0.45
CA VAL A 220 -7.46 11.58 0.36
C VAL A 220 -7.71 12.08 -1.06
N GLY A 221 -8.95 11.97 -1.53
CA GLY A 221 -9.38 12.30 -2.89
C GLY A 221 -9.60 11.06 -3.76
N THR A 222 -9.12 9.89 -3.33
CA THR A 222 -9.36 8.63 -4.06
C THR A 222 -10.84 8.26 -4.04
N PHE A 223 -11.51 8.41 -2.90
CA PHE A 223 -12.94 8.17 -2.78
C PHE A 223 -13.74 9.11 -3.68
N GLN A 224 -13.35 10.38 -3.75
CA GLN A 224 -14.01 11.38 -4.62
C GLN A 224 -13.90 11.00 -6.09
N MET A 225 -12.71 10.62 -6.55
CA MET A 225 -12.48 10.14 -7.91
C MET A 225 -13.31 8.88 -8.21
N ALA A 226 -13.41 7.94 -7.26
CA ALA A 226 -14.15 6.69 -7.44
C ALA A 226 -15.67 6.91 -7.54
N VAL A 227 -16.23 7.79 -6.70
CA VAL A 227 -17.65 8.18 -6.76
C VAL A 227 -17.98 8.84 -8.09
N LEU A 228 -17.12 9.76 -8.55
CA LEU A 228 -17.30 10.42 -9.85
C LEU A 228 -17.18 9.42 -11.00
N ALA A 229 -16.18 8.53 -10.98
CA ALA A 229 -16.02 7.50 -12.01
C ALA A 229 -17.28 6.63 -12.12
N LYS A 230 -17.85 6.22 -10.99
CA LYS A 230 -19.12 5.47 -10.96
C LYS A 230 -20.28 6.26 -11.54
N ALA A 231 -20.41 7.54 -11.21
CA ALA A 231 -21.50 8.39 -11.71
C ALA A 231 -21.45 8.57 -13.25
N TYR A 232 -20.24 8.64 -13.83
CA TYR A 232 -20.03 8.75 -15.28
C TYR A 232 -19.89 7.39 -15.99
N ASN A 233 -20.05 6.26 -15.28
CA ASN A 233 -19.83 4.90 -15.78
C ASN A 233 -18.42 4.65 -16.34
N VAL A 234 -17.42 5.36 -15.80
CA VAL A 234 -16.01 5.15 -16.11
C VAL A 234 -15.46 4.03 -15.21
N PRO A 235 -14.78 3.01 -15.75
CA PRO A 235 -14.21 1.95 -14.95
C PRO A 235 -13.09 2.48 -14.03
N PHE A 236 -13.12 2.05 -12.77
CA PHE A 236 -12.16 2.45 -11.75
C PHE A 236 -11.31 1.26 -11.34
N TYR A 237 -10.03 1.29 -11.70
CA TYR A 237 -9.07 0.24 -11.43
C TYR A 237 -8.10 0.62 -10.31
N VAL A 238 -7.70 -0.38 -9.53
CA VAL A 238 -6.74 -0.20 -8.43
C VAL A 238 -5.56 -1.14 -8.64
N ALA A 239 -4.35 -0.61 -8.65
CA ALA A 239 -3.12 -1.41 -8.64
C ALA A 239 -2.55 -1.50 -7.22
N ALA A 240 -2.54 -2.71 -6.65
CA ALA A 240 -2.10 -2.93 -5.27
C ALA A 240 -1.42 -4.28 -5.11
N GLU A 241 -0.34 -4.31 -4.34
CA GLU A 241 0.38 -5.53 -3.98
C GLU A 241 -0.39 -6.33 -2.92
N SER A 242 -0.33 -7.66 -3.01
CA SER A 242 -1.02 -8.61 -2.13
C SER A 242 -0.61 -8.46 -0.66
N TYR A 243 0.64 -8.06 -0.41
CA TYR A 243 1.11 -7.81 0.95
C TYR A 243 0.48 -6.58 1.63
N LYS A 244 -0.36 -5.81 0.93
CA LYS A 244 -1.16 -4.70 1.48
C LYS A 244 -2.57 -5.13 1.89
N PHE A 245 -2.88 -6.42 1.79
CA PHE A 245 -4.19 -6.96 2.16
C PHE A 245 -4.32 -7.02 3.68
N ALA A 246 -5.18 -6.16 4.23
CA ALA A 246 -5.38 -5.95 5.65
C ALA A 246 -6.70 -6.58 6.11
N ARG A 247 -6.67 -7.25 7.28
CA ARG A 247 -7.88 -7.73 7.98
C ARG A 247 -8.55 -6.59 8.74
N LEU A 248 -9.07 -5.64 7.98
CA LEU A 248 -9.79 -4.47 8.48
C LEU A 248 -11.11 -4.35 7.71
N PHE A 249 -12.17 -4.05 8.43
CA PHE A 249 -13.52 -3.88 7.89
C PHE A 249 -14.11 -2.56 8.37
N PRO A 250 -13.67 -1.41 7.83
CA PRO A 250 -14.30 -0.13 8.14
C PRO A 250 -15.71 -0.10 7.55
N LEU A 251 -16.68 0.41 8.32
CA LEU A 251 -18.04 0.64 7.82
C LEU A 251 -18.10 1.99 7.11
N ASP A 252 -17.43 2.98 7.70
CA ASP A 252 -17.38 4.35 7.19
C ASP A 252 -15.95 4.93 7.21
N GLN A 253 -15.79 6.12 6.61
CA GLN A 253 -14.57 6.94 6.65
C GLN A 253 -14.01 7.18 8.06
N ARG A 254 -14.86 7.05 9.09
CA ARG A 254 -14.53 7.33 10.49
C ARG A 254 -13.85 6.16 11.20
N ASP A 255 -14.03 4.96 10.67
CA ASP A 255 -13.57 3.70 11.26
C ASP A 255 -12.13 3.36 10.86
N LEU A 256 -11.53 4.14 9.98
CA LEU A 256 -10.11 4.02 9.68
C LEU A 256 -9.27 4.25 10.94
N PRO A 257 -8.24 3.42 11.20
CA PRO A 257 -7.32 3.63 12.30
C PRO A 257 -6.77 5.06 12.26
N LYS A 258 -7.10 5.85 13.28
CA LYS A 258 -6.60 7.22 13.41
C LYS A 258 -5.23 7.12 14.04
N GLY A 259 -4.20 7.63 13.36
CA GLY A 259 -2.90 7.82 13.98
C GLY A 259 -3.02 8.68 15.25
N LYS A 260 -2.08 8.50 16.18
CA LYS A 260 -2.05 9.23 17.46
C LYS A 260 -1.84 10.75 17.29
N THR A 261 -1.39 11.20 16.11
CA THR A 261 -1.04 12.60 15.81
C THR A 261 -2.15 13.32 15.01
N PRO A 262 -2.39 14.62 15.29
CA PRO A 262 -3.35 15.42 14.53
C PRO A 262 -2.95 15.48 13.05
N ARG A 263 -3.92 15.17 12.20
CA ARG A 263 -3.80 15.06 10.74
C ARG A 263 -3.21 16.33 10.11
N ALA A 264 -2.47 16.17 9.02
CA ALA A 264 -1.71 17.24 8.35
C ALA A 264 -2.54 18.52 8.15
N PRO A 265 -2.18 19.64 8.80
CA PRO A 265 -2.78 20.93 8.48
C PRO A 265 -2.38 21.28 7.05
N PHE A 266 -3.37 21.59 6.19
CA PHE A 266 -3.05 22.21 4.92
C PHE A 266 -2.82 23.71 5.15
N ALA A 267 -1.92 24.29 4.36
CA ALA A 267 -1.62 25.71 4.44
C ALA A 267 -2.89 26.54 4.16
N ALA A 268 -3.34 27.29 5.16
CA ALA A 268 -4.39 28.27 4.98
C ALA A 268 -3.86 29.43 4.12
N PRO A 269 -4.71 30.08 3.31
CA PRO A 269 -4.34 31.32 2.61
C PRO A 269 -3.81 32.39 3.58
N GLU A 270 -2.88 33.22 3.12
CA GLU A 270 -2.38 34.37 3.89
C GLU A 270 -3.55 35.26 4.34
N GLY A 271 -3.55 35.67 5.60
CA GLY A 271 -4.63 36.47 6.20
C GLY A 271 -5.80 35.67 6.79
N THR A 272 -5.73 34.34 6.78
CA THR A 272 -6.71 33.51 7.50
C THR A 272 -6.54 33.69 9.02
N PRO A 273 -7.60 34.05 9.77
CA PRO A 273 -7.53 34.18 11.23
C PRO A 273 -7.10 32.87 11.89
N GLU A 274 -6.27 32.95 12.94
CA GLU A 274 -5.82 31.77 13.72
C GLU A 274 -6.97 30.98 14.37
N SER A 275 -8.15 31.60 14.49
CA SER A 275 -9.36 30.92 14.97
C SER A 275 -9.93 29.90 13.97
N VAL A 276 -9.50 29.92 12.71
CA VAL A 276 -9.95 28.97 11.69
C VAL A 276 -9.03 27.76 11.70
N ALA A 277 -9.52 26.65 12.25
CA ALA A 277 -8.80 25.40 12.24
C ALA A 277 -8.75 24.80 10.82
N THR A 278 -7.57 24.46 10.32
CA THR A 278 -7.39 23.67 9.10
C THR A 278 -7.23 22.19 9.44
N PHE A 279 -7.88 21.35 8.64
CA PHE A 279 -7.87 19.91 8.84
C PHE A 279 -8.07 19.20 7.52
N SER A 280 -7.19 18.24 7.22
CA SER A 280 -7.36 17.32 6.11
C SER A 280 -6.95 15.92 6.55
N PRO A 281 -7.76 14.87 6.31
CA PRO A 281 -7.28 13.51 6.48
C PRO A 281 -6.17 13.20 5.47
N SER A 282 -5.20 12.36 5.83
CA SER A 282 -4.16 11.91 4.89
C SER A 282 -4.69 10.85 3.92
N VAL A 283 -5.61 10.01 4.40
CA VAL A 283 -6.20 8.89 3.66
C VAL A 283 -7.72 8.92 3.72
N ASP A 284 -8.35 8.32 2.72
CA ASP A 284 -9.77 8.01 2.66
C ASP A 284 -10.02 6.52 2.38
N TYR A 285 -11.23 6.08 2.69
CA TYR A 285 -11.73 4.74 2.44
C TYR A 285 -12.60 4.75 1.18
N THR A 286 -12.33 3.86 0.23
CA THR A 286 -13.19 3.67 -0.94
C THR A 286 -13.86 2.30 -0.85
N SER A 287 -15.20 2.31 -0.78
CA SER A 287 -16.01 1.10 -0.78
C SER A 287 -15.83 0.29 -2.07
N ALA A 288 -15.95 -1.03 -1.94
CA ALA A 288 -15.85 -1.98 -3.04
C ALA A 288 -16.83 -1.72 -4.19
N GLU A 289 -17.98 -1.08 -3.92
CA GLU A 289 -19.00 -0.78 -4.93
C GLU A 289 -18.54 0.17 -6.06
N TYR A 290 -17.53 0.99 -5.77
CA TYR A 290 -16.94 1.94 -6.69
C TYR A 290 -15.76 1.35 -7.48
N ILE A 291 -15.24 0.20 -7.06
CA ILE A 291 -14.06 -0.43 -7.66
C ILE A 291 -14.51 -1.45 -8.70
N THR A 292 -13.97 -1.33 -9.92
CA THR A 292 -14.27 -2.27 -11.00
C THR A 292 -13.39 -3.51 -10.89
N LEU A 293 -12.06 -3.33 -10.84
CA LEU A 293 -11.09 -4.42 -10.72
C LEU A 293 -9.87 -3.98 -9.90
N LEU A 294 -9.25 -4.95 -9.23
CA LEU A 294 -7.97 -4.81 -8.55
C LEU A 294 -6.90 -5.59 -9.30
N PHE A 295 -5.82 -4.91 -9.70
CA PHE A 295 -4.63 -5.52 -10.28
C PHE A 295 -3.63 -5.82 -9.17
N THR A 296 -3.38 -7.11 -8.97
CA THR A 296 -2.51 -7.63 -7.92
C THR A 296 -1.52 -8.64 -8.49
N ASP A 297 -0.49 -8.98 -7.74
CA ASP A 297 0.46 -10.05 -8.05
C ASP A 297 -0.19 -11.45 -8.00
N LEU A 298 -1.36 -11.59 -7.34
CA LEU A 298 -2.17 -12.80 -7.37
C LEU A 298 -3.02 -12.90 -8.66
N GLY A 299 -3.09 -11.83 -9.45
CA GLY A 299 -3.91 -11.74 -10.64
C GLY A 299 -4.85 -10.52 -10.63
N VAL A 300 -5.77 -10.52 -11.59
CA VAL A 300 -6.85 -9.53 -11.68
C VAL A 300 -8.03 -10.01 -10.85
N LEU A 301 -8.36 -9.28 -9.78
CA LEU A 301 -9.39 -9.65 -8.82
C LEU A 301 -10.59 -8.72 -8.93
N THR A 302 -11.79 -9.27 -8.75
CA THR A 302 -12.98 -8.47 -8.42
C THR A 302 -12.96 -8.16 -6.92
N PRO A 303 -13.63 -7.09 -6.45
CA PRO A 303 -13.68 -6.79 -5.02
C PRO A 303 -14.20 -7.96 -4.17
N SER A 304 -15.13 -8.78 -4.69
CA SER A 304 -15.61 -9.98 -4.00
C SER A 304 -14.53 -11.06 -3.83
N ALA A 305 -13.66 -11.25 -4.83
CA ALA A 305 -12.59 -12.25 -4.79
C ALA A 305 -11.48 -11.89 -3.79
N VAL A 306 -11.37 -10.62 -3.39
CA VAL A 306 -10.40 -10.17 -2.37
C VAL A 306 -10.64 -10.88 -1.03
N SER A 307 -11.92 -11.07 -0.66
CA SER A 307 -12.26 -11.75 0.59
C SER A 307 -11.81 -13.22 0.56
N ASP A 308 -12.02 -13.91 -0.55
CA ASP A 308 -11.57 -15.31 -0.73
C ASP A 308 -10.03 -15.41 -0.68
N GLU A 309 -9.31 -14.48 -1.30
CA GLU A 309 -7.85 -14.44 -1.23
C GLU A 309 -7.33 -14.09 0.17
N LEU A 310 -8.01 -13.21 0.90
CA LEU A 310 -7.71 -12.94 2.30
C LEU A 310 -7.92 -14.19 3.16
N ILE A 311 -8.98 -14.96 2.93
CA ILE A 311 -9.18 -16.25 3.60
C ILE A 311 -8.06 -17.22 3.23
N ARG A 312 -7.54 -17.24 2.01
CA ARG A 312 -6.39 -18.09 1.65
C ARG A 312 -5.09 -17.65 2.32
N LEU A 313 -4.83 -16.34 2.32
CA LEU A 313 -3.63 -15.75 2.92
C LEU A 313 -3.61 -15.89 4.45
N TYR A 314 -4.77 -15.75 5.09
CA TYR A 314 -4.88 -15.76 6.56
C TYR A 314 -5.49 -17.04 7.15
N GLY A 315 -6.23 -17.83 6.38
CA GLY A 315 -7.22 -18.79 6.89
C GLY A 315 -6.89 -20.27 6.79
N GLU A 316 -5.64 -20.68 6.55
CA GLU A 316 -5.24 -22.07 6.82
C GLU A 316 -4.76 -22.18 8.27
N ALA A 317 -5.69 -22.54 9.16
CA ALA A 317 -5.45 -23.00 10.53
C ALA A 317 -5.90 -24.45 10.65
#